data_AF-A0A239KEE8-F1
#
_entry.id   AF-A0A239KEE8-F1
#
_cell.length_a   1.000
_cell.length_b   1.000
_cell.length_c   1.000
_cell.angle_alpha   90.00
_cell.angle_beta   90.00
_cell.angle_gamma   90.00
#
_symmetry.space_group_name_H-M   'P 1'
#
loop_
_entity.id
_entity.type
_entity.pdbx_description
1 polymer ?
#
loop_
_entity_poly.entity_id
_entity_poly.type
_entity_poly.pdbx_seq_one_letter_code
_entity_poly.pdbx_strand_id
1 'polypeptide(L)' 'MAKKSAPVAPPERPEDRKGLPLRWAVILSVACLAGIAGNAAAGPAAGITAFVLVAGLLHTIVD' A
#
# COMPACT_ATOMS: atom_id res chain seq x y z
N MET A 1 -22.06 37.22 20.74
CA MET A 1 -22.02 35.96 19.96
C MET A 1 -20.71 35.26 20.28
N ALA A 2 -20.72 34.19 21.08
CA ALA A 2 -19.50 33.45 21.43
C ALA A 2 -19.17 32.42 20.34
N LYS A 3 -17.98 32.52 19.71
CA LYS A 3 -17.44 31.50 18.82
C LYS A 3 -17.19 30.24 19.65
N LYS A 4 -17.99 29.20 19.44
CA LYS A 4 -17.73 27.85 19.96
C LYS A 4 -16.52 27.30 19.20
N SER A 5 -15.34 27.36 19.80
CA SER A 5 -14.16 26.69 19.28
C SER A 5 -14.46 25.18 19.22
N ALA A 6 -14.36 24.58 18.03
CA ALA A 6 -14.57 23.15 17.85
C ALA A 6 -13.59 22.37 18.75
N PRO A 7 -13.99 21.20 19.29
CA PRO A 7 -13.07 20.36 20.03
C PRO A 7 -11.91 19.95 19.11
N VAL A 8 -10.69 20.29 19.49
CA VAL A 8 -9.48 19.82 18.81
C VAL A 8 -9.42 18.31 19.03
N ALA A 9 -9.63 17.53 17.97
CA ALA A 9 -9.43 16.09 18.02
C ALA A 9 -7.98 15.81 18.48
N PRO A 10 -7.76 14.90 19.45
CA PRO A 10 -6.41 14.55 19.88
C PRO A 10 -5.60 14.08 18.66
N PRO A 11 -4.29 14.37 18.59
CA PRO A 11 -3.45 13.82 17.53
C PRO A 11 -3.53 12.29 17.60
N GLU A 12 -3.96 11.65 16.51
CA GLU A 12 -3.99 10.20 16.40
C GLU A 12 -2.62 9.65 16.78
N ARG A 13 -2.57 8.78 17.80
CA ARG A 13 -1.29 8.18 18.19
C ARG A 13 -0.84 7.26 17.06
N PRO A 14 0.46 7.21 16.73
CA PRO A 14 0.98 6.27 15.72
C PRO A 14 0.57 4.81 15.99
N GLU A 15 0.34 4.50 17.27
CA GLU A 15 -0.08 3.21 17.83
C GLU A 15 -1.51 2.79 17.43
N ASP A 16 -2.36 3.73 17.01
CA ASP A 16 -3.75 3.45 16.61
C ASP A 16 -3.86 2.94 15.16
N ARG A 17 -2.77 2.97 14.38
CA ARG A 17 -2.70 2.33 13.05
C ARG A 17 -2.46 0.82 13.19
N LYS A 18 -3.38 0.13 13.86
CA LYS A 18 -3.37 -1.34 13.98
C LYS A 18 -3.78 -1.97 12.65
N GLY A 19 -2.85 -2.07 11.72
CA GLY A 19 -3.04 -2.81 10.48
C GLY A 19 -2.27 -2.22 9.30
N LEU A 20 -2.00 -3.07 8.32
CA LEU A 20 -1.50 -2.62 7.03
C LEU A 20 -2.57 -1.71 6.40
N PRO A 21 -2.24 -0.46 5.99
CA PRO A 21 -3.20 0.39 5.30
C PRO A 21 -3.82 -0.33 4.11
N LEU A 22 -5.13 -0.18 3.89
CA LEU A 22 -5.83 -0.89 2.80
C LEU A 22 -5.14 -0.69 1.44
N ARG A 23 -4.59 0.51 1.18
CA ARG A 23 -3.76 0.79 0.00
C ARG A 23 -2.59 -0.17 -0.16
N TRP A 24 -1.87 -0.44 0.92
CA TRP A 24 -0.72 -1.34 0.92
C TRP A 24 -1.15 -2.80 0.78
N ALA A 25 -2.28 -3.19 1.37
CA ALA A 25 -2.84 -4.53 1.17
C ALA A 25 -3.11 -4.80 -0.32
N VAL A 26 -3.76 -3.85 -0.99
CA VAL A 26 -4.07 -3.97 -2.43
C VAL A 26 -2.80 -3.99 -3.28
N ILE A 27 -1.86 -3.07 -3.06
CA ILE A 27 -0.59 -3.00 -3.80
C ILE A 27 0.15 -4.34 -3.71
N LEU A 28 0.30 -4.88 -2.50
CA LEU A 28 1.02 -6.13 -2.28
C LEU A 28 0.31 -7.34 -2.88
N SER A 29 -1.02 -7.40 -2.80
CA SER A 29 -1.80 -8.49 -3.42
C SER A 29 -1.61 -8.52 -4.93
N VAL A 30 -1.74 -7.38 -5.61
CA VAL A 30 -1.60 -7.31 -7.08
C VAL A 30 -0.16 -7.57 -7.51
N ALA A 31 0.82 -6.98 -6.82
CA ALA A 31 2.23 -7.22 -7.09
C ALA A 31 2.62 -8.70 -6.91
N CYS A 32 2.09 -9.36 -5.87
CA CYS A 32 2.36 -10.77 -5.61
C CYS A 32 1.82 -11.67 -6.74
N LEU A 33 0.59 -11.40 -7.20
CA LEU A 33 0.02 -12.13 -8.35
C LEU A 33 0.87 -11.95 -9.61
N ALA A 34 1.32 -10.72 -9.90
CA ALA A 34 2.20 -10.45 -11.03
C ALA A 34 3.57 -11.15 -10.89
N GLY A 35 4.14 -11.18 -9.68
CA GLY A 35 5.39 -11.86 -9.40
C GLY A 35 5.29 -13.38 -9.54
N ILE A 36 4.19 -13.99 -9.09
CA ILE A 36 3.94 -15.43 -9.27
C ILE A 36 3.80 -15.77 -10.75
N ALA A 37 3.03 -14.97 -11.51
CA ALA A 37 2.88 -15.16 -12.95
C ALA A 37 4.22 -15.00 -13.69
N GLY A 38 5.00 -13.97 -13.34
CA GLY A 38 6.34 -13.76 -13.90
C GLY A 38 7.30 -14.90 -13.59
N ASN A 39 7.27 -15.42 -12.36
CA ASN A 39 8.07 -16.58 -11.96
C ASN A 39 7.69 -17.84 -12.74
N ALA A 40 6.39 -18.11 -12.89
CA ALA A 40 5.91 -19.28 -13.62
C ALA A 40 6.25 -19.21 -15.12
N ALA A 41 6.26 -18.02 -15.72
CA ALA A 41 6.48 -17.84 -17.16
C ALA A 41 7.97 -17.77 -17.54
N ALA A 42 8.80 -17.09 -16.75
CA ALA A 42 10.18 -16.74 -17.13
C ALA A 42 11.21 -16.92 -16.00
N GLY A 43 10.80 -17.52 -14.88
CA GLY A 43 11.67 -17.87 -13.77
C GLY A 43 11.84 -16.77 -12.71
N PRO A 44 12.66 -17.04 -11.68
CA PRO A 44 12.66 -16.24 -10.44
C PRO A 44 13.01 -14.76 -10.65
N ALA A 45 13.98 -14.47 -11.53
CA ALA A 45 14.39 -13.09 -11.81
C ALA A 45 13.26 -12.27 -12.46
N ALA A 46 12.48 -12.88 -13.35
CA ALA A 46 11.34 -12.23 -13.97
C ALA A 46 10.20 -12.01 -12.96
N GLY A 47 9.96 -12.98 -12.07
CA GLY A 47 8.98 -12.84 -10.99
C GLY A 47 9.29 -11.70 -10.02
N ILE A 48 10.54 -11.60 -9.56
CA ILE A 48 10.99 -10.50 -8.68
C ILE A 48 10.85 -9.16 -9.40
N THR A 49 11.27 -9.10 -10.67
CA THR A 49 11.18 -7.87 -11.48
C THR A 49 9.74 -7.42 -11.67
N ALA A 50 8.83 -8.35 -12.00
CA ALA A 50 7.41 -8.07 -12.15
C ALA A 50 6.77 -7.59 -10.84
N PHE A 51 7.12 -8.21 -9.71
CA PHE A 51 6.66 -7.78 -8.40
C PHE A 51 7.06 -6.32 -8.11
N VAL A 52 8.35 -5.99 -8.26
CA VAL A 52 8.86 -4.65 -7.96
C VAL A 52 8.27 -3.59 -8.90
N LEU A 53 8.17 -3.89 -10.20
CA LEU A 53 7.57 -2.98 -11.18
C LEU A 53 6.10 -2.68 -10.86
N VAL A 54 5.31 -3.71 -10.56
CA VAL A 54 3.88 -3.56 -10.27
C VAL A 54 3.66 -2.87 -8.93
N ALA A 55 4.44 -3.23 -7.90
CA ALA A 55 4.37 -2.57 -6.60
C ALA A 55 4.73 -1.08 -6.70
N GLY A 56 5.81 -0.76 -7.42
CA GLY A 56 6.26 0.62 -7.65
C GLY A 56 5.23 1.43 -8.44
N LEU A 57 4.73 0.89 -9.56
CA LEU A 57 3.72 1.56 -10.39
C LEU A 57 2.44 1.86 -9.60
N LEU A 58 1.91 0.87 -8.87
CA LEU A 58 0.71 1.06 -8.08
C LEU A 58 0.94 2.02 -6.92
N HIS A 59 2.11 2.01 -6.31
CA HIS A 59 2.46 2.99 -5.29
C HIS A 59 2.44 4.41 -5.87
N THR A 60 3.02 4.64 -7.05
CA THR A 60 3.02 5.96 -7.71
C THR A 60 1.61 6.43 -8.13
N ILE A 61 0.68 5.52 -8.43
CA ILE A 61 -0.69 5.88 -8.83
C ILE A 61 -1.58 6.18 -7.59
N VAL A 62 -1.31 5.50 -6.47
CA VAL A 62 -2.16 5.54 -5.26
C VAL A 62 -1.66 6.58 -4.24
N ASP A 63 -0.44 7.10 -4.39
CA ASP A 63 0.12 8.21 -3.63
C ASP A 63 -0.28 9.57 -4.22
#